data_AF-A0A0S8KAW4-F1
#
_entry.id   AF-A0A0S8KAW4-F1
#
_cell.length_a   1.000
_cell.length_b   1.000
_cell.length_c   1.000
_cell.angle_alpha   90.00
_cell.angle_beta   90.00
_cell.angle_gamma   90.00
#
_symmetry.space_group_name_H-M   'P 1'
#
loop_
_entity.id
_entity.type
_entity.pdbx_description
1 polymer ?
#
loop_
_entity_poly.entity_id
_entity_poly.type
_entity_poly.pdbx_seq_one_letter_code
_entity_poly.pdbx_strand_id
1 'polypeptide(L)'
;MPKSPAAEMDEIADRDERPLRLAHDTDQPPVCVVLLNWNDAENTLACLRSVYELDYPVLRVVVVDNGSTDGSDQAIREAFPQVELIANERNLGFAGGANVGLDYARR
;
A
#
# COMPACT_ATOMS: atom_id res chain seq x y z
N MET A 1 -30.66 -18.53 30.41
CA MET A 1 -29.53 -17.59 30.38
C MET A 1 -29.96 -16.38 29.56
N PRO A 2 -30.22 -15.23 30.22
CA PRO A 2 -30.76 -14.04 29.58
C PRO A 2 -29.67 -13.25 28.84
N LYS A 3 -30.16 -12.43 27.91
CA LYS A 3 -29.47 -11.76 26.79
C LYS A 3 -28.48 -10.67 27.23
N SER A 4 -27.35 -10.58 26.53
CA SER A 4 -26.44 -9.42 26.57
C SER A 4 -27.14 -8.19 25.96
N PRO A 5 -27.07 -6.99 26.59
CA PRO A 5 -27.42 -5.74 25.94
C PRO A 5 -26.18 -4.94 25.50
N ALA A 6 -26.22 -4.52 24.24
CA ALA A 6 -25.76 -3.27 23.65
C ALA A 6 -24.40 -2.66 24.02
N ALA A 7 -23.57 -2.54 22.98
CA ALA A 7 -22.80 -1.35 22.58
C ALA A 7 -22.05 -0.57 23.67
N GLU A 8 -20.73 -0.79 23.73
CA GLU A 8 -19.80 0.27 24.09
C GLU A 8 -18.91 0.56 22.87
N MET A 9 -19.06 1.80 22.45
CA MET A 9 -18.40 2.47 21.36
C MET A 9 -17.04 2.90 21.91
N ASP A 10 -16.05 2.02 21.79
CA ASP A 10 -14.70 2.35 22.25
C ASP A 10 -14.15 3.50 21.38
N GLU A 11 -13.84 4.58 22.07
CA GLU A 11 -13.29 5.82 21.57
C GLU A 11 -12.13 5.54 20.61
N ILE A 12 -12.26 6.02 19.37
CA ILE A 12 -11.11 6.23 18.50
C ILE A 12 -10.34 7.40 19.12
N ALA A 13 -9.51 7.07 20.11
CA ALA A 13 -8.60 8.01 20.73
C ALA A 13 -7.65 8.56 19.66
N ASP A 14 -7.76 9.88 19.52
CA ASP A 14 -6.80 10.85 19.00
C ASP A 14 -5.51 10.28 18.37
N ARG A 15 -5.44 10.29 17.04
CA ARG A 15 -4.23 9.92 16.27
C ARG A 15 -3.18 11.05 16.23
N ASP A 16 -3.45 12.18 16.86
CA ASP A 16 -2.69 13.42 16.67
C ASP A 16 -1.56 13.69 17.68
N GLU A 17 -1.26 12.76 18.60
CA GLU A 17 -0.12 12.90 19.53
C GLU A 17 1.15 12.17 19.07
N ARG A 18 1.40 12.07 17.76
CA ARG A 18 2.71 11.62 17.28
C ARG A 18 3.69 12.79 17.40
N PRO A 19 4.75 12.71 18.25
CA PRO A 19 5.70 13.80 18.37
C PRO A 19 6.31 14.08 16.99
N LEU A 20 6.31 15.36 16.60
CA LEU A 20 7.01 15.87 15.41
C LEU A 20 8.46 15.40 15.47
N ARG A 21 8.82 14.36 14.71
CA ARG A 21 10.21 13.91 14.61
C ARG A 21 10.97 14.99 13.85
N LEU A 22 11.91 15.64 14.54
CA LEU A 22 12.85 16.56 13.92
C LEU A 22 13.60 15.86 12.78
N ALA A 23 13.73 16.56 11.64
CA ALA A 23 14.69 16.38 10.56
C ALA A 23 15.29 14.96 10.38
N HIS A 24 14.82 14.25 9.34
CA HIS A 24 15.41 13.05 8.73
C HIS A 24 16.46 12.31 9.58
N ASP A 25 15.98 11.35 10.36
CA ASP A 25 16.82 10.37 11.04
C ASP A 25 17.39 9.43 9.96
N THR A 26 18.56 9.76 9.42
CA THR A 26 19.23 8.99 8.34
C THR A 26 19.65 7.58 8.77
N ASP A 27 19.40 7.21 10.03
CA ASP A 27 19.62 5.88 10.60
C ASP A 27 18.47 4.89 10.32
N GLN A 28 17.35 5.34 9.73
CA GLN A 28 16.28 4.43 9.36
C GLN A 28 16.61 3.66 8.07
N PRO A 29 16.44 2.32 8.05
CA PRO A 29 16.77 1.53 6.86
C PRO A 29 15.86 1.90 5.69
N PRO A 30 16.33 1.84 4.43
CA PRO A 30 15.45 2.02 3.28
C PRO A 30 14.35 0.97 3.28
N VAL A 31 13.11 1.39 3.04
CA VAL A 31 11.93 0.51 2.96
C VAL A 31 11.38 0.54 1.54
N CYS A 32 11.07 -0.64 1.00
CA CYS A 32 10.31 -0.79 -0.23
C CYS A 32 8.98 -1.47 0.07
N VAL A 33 7.87 -0.78 -0.22
CA VAL A 33 6.52 -1.36 -0.17
C VAL A 33 6.25 -2.01 -1.53
N VAL A 34 5.96 -3.30 -1.52
CA VAL A 34 5.52 -4.04 -2.70
C VAL A 34 4.02 -4.31 -2.54
N LEU A 35 3.22 -3.73 -3.42
CA LEU A 35 1.77 -3.87 -3.42
C LEU A 35 1.32 -4.66 -4.65
N LEU A 36 0.61 -5.76 -4.42
CA LEU A 36 0.04 -6.57 -5.50
C LEU A 36 -1.43 -6.16 -5.72
N ASN A 37 -1.78 -5.82 -6.96
CA ASN A 37 -3.13 -5.51 -7.40
C ASN A 37 -3.65 -6.58 -8.36
N TRP A 38 -4.95 -6.87 -8.31
CA TRP A 38 -5.66 -7.58 -9.38
C TRP A 38 -7.15 -7.22 -9.37
N ASN A 39 -7.62 -6.54 -10.42
CA ASN A 39 -9.02 -6.16 -10.62
C ASN A 39 -9.65 -5.40 -9.42
N ASP A 40 -8.87 -4.57 -8.74
CA ASP A 40 -9.34 -3.81 -7.57
C ASP A 40 -8.54 -2.50 -7.38
N ALA A 41 -8.68 -1.62 -8.37
CA ALA A 41 -8.04 -0.31 -8.34
C ALA A 41 -8.44 0.50 -7.11
N GLU A 42 -9.69 0.43 -6.67
CA GLU A 42 -10.19 1.27 -5.57
C GLU A 42 -9.42 1.01 -4.27
N ASN A 43 -9.30 -0.26 -3.88
CA ASN A 43 -8.56 -0.62 -2.68
C ASN A 43 -7.05 -0.37 -2.83
N THR A 44 -6.50 -0.59 -4.03
CA THR A 44 -5.10 -0.27 -4.31
C THR A 44 -4.81 1.22 -4.15
N LEU A 45 -5.66 2.09 -4.71
CA LEU A 45 -5.54 3.53 -4.59
C LEU A 45 -5.72 4.00 -3.13
N ALA A 46 -6.63 3.38 -2.37
CA ALA A 46 -6.80 3.67 -0.94
C ALA A 46 -5.56 3.27 -0.12
N CYS A 47 -4.96 2.12 -0.43
CA CYS A 47 -3.73 1.67 0.18
C CYS A 47 -2.57 2.64 -0.13
N LEU A 48 -2.42 3.05 -1.39
CA LEU A 48 -1.40 4.00 -1.82
C LEU A 48 -1.53 5.35 -1.11
N ARG A 49 -2.76 5.89 -0.96
CA ARG A 49 -2.99 7.11 -0.16
C ARG A 49 -2.43 6.96 1.26
N SER A 50 -2.77 5.87 1.94
CA SER A 50 -2.28 5.58 3.30
C SER A 50 -0.75 5.42 3.36
N VAL A 51 -0.14 4.75 2.38
CA VAL A 51 1.32 4.59 2.30
C VAL A 51 2.02 5.95 2.12
N TYR A 52 1.47 6.85 1.30
CA TYR A 52 2.05 8.17 1.08
C TYR A 52 1.77 9.19 2.21
N GLU A 53 0.92 8.85 3.18
CA GLU A 53 0.74 9.62 4.43
C GLU A 53 1.80 9.25 5.50
N LEU A 54 2.64 8.24 5.24
CA LEU A 54 3.71 7.85 6.15
C LEU A 54 4.83 8.90 6.16
N ASP A 55 5.21 9.33 7.36
CA ASP A 55 6.43 10.09 7.60
C ASP A 55 7.62 9.12 7.71
N TYR A 56 8.10 8.64 6.55
CA TYR A 56 9.27 7.75 6.45
C TYR A 56 10.26 8.28 5.40
N PRO A 57 11.54 8.49 5.77
CA PRO A 57 12.47 9.30 4.97
C PRO A 57 12.96 8.62 3.68
N VAL A 58 12.94 7.28 3.60
CA VAL A 58 13.42 6.52 2.44
C VAL A 58 12.43 5.42 2.07
N LEU A 59 11.34 5.82 1.41
CA LEU A 59 10.24 4.96 1.02
C LEU A 59 10.16 4.82 -0.50
N ARG A 60 10.30 3.59 -0.98
CA ARG A 60 10.07 3.19 -2.38
C ARG A 60 8.75 2.43 -2.45
N VAL A 61 7.96 2.63 -3.51
CA VAL A 61 6.68 1.96 -3.69
C VAL A 61 6.62 1.31 -5.06
N VAL A 62 6.51 -0.01 -5.08
CA VAL A 62 6.38 -0.84 -6.27
C VAL A 62 4.97 -1.41 -6.28
N VAL A 63 4.23 -1.19 -7.36
CA VAL A 63 2.91 -1.79 -7.56
C VAL A 63 3.01 -2.82 -8.67
N VAL A 64 2.55 -4.03 -8.42
CA VAL A 64 2.40 -5.08 -9.43
C VAL A 64 0.93 -5.19 -9.77
N ASP A 65 0.54 -4.71 -10.95
CA ASP A 65 -0.74 -5.08 -11.56
C ASP A 65 -0.63 -6.50 -12.13
N ASN A 66 -1.37 -7.44 -11.56
CA ASN A 66 -1.23 -8.86 -11.86
C ASN A 66 -2.13 -9.26 -13.04
N GLY A 67 -2.06 -8.53 -14.15
CA GLY A 67 -2.87 -8.77 -15.34
C GLY A 67 -4.34 -8.47 -15.12
N SER A 68 -4.61 -7.28 -14.59
CA SER A 68 -5.98 -6.79 -14.45
C SER A 68 -6.63 -6.51 -15.80
N THR A 69 -7.95 -6.62 -15.86
CA THR A 69 -8.77 -6.42 -17.06
C THR A 69 -9.82 -5.32 -16.88
N ASP A 70 -9.79 -4.61 -15.76
CA ASP A 70 -10.75 -3.59 -15.36
C ASP A 70 -10.21 -2.15 -15.51
N GLY A 71 -9.00 -1.99 -16.07
CA GLY A 71 -8.32 -0.70 -16.18
C GLY A 71 -7.56 -0.28 -14.92
N SER A 72 -7.33 -1.19 -13.97
CA SER A 72 -6.57 -0.89 -12.75
C SER A 72 -5.20 -0.29 -13.00
N ASP A 73 -4.43 -0.83 -13.96
CA ASP A 73 -3.08 -0.36 -14.26
C ASP A 73 -3.09 1.12 -14.70
N GLN A 74 -4.06 1.51 -15.54
CA GLN A 74 -4.26 2.88 -15.97
C GLN A 74 -4.65 3.78 -14.80
N ALA A 75 -5.64 3.37 -14.00
CA ALA A 75 -6.09 4.15 -12.84
C ALA A 75 -4.96 4.40 -11.83
N ILE A 76 -4.12 3.39 -11.58
CA ILE A 76 -2.94 3.50 -10.70
C ILE A 76 -1.91 4.45 -11.30
N ARG A 77 -1.60 4.31 -12.59
CA ARG A 77 -0.62 5.14 -13.31
C ARG A 77 -1.01 6.62 -13.33
N GLU A 78 -2.30 6.91 -13.48
CA GLU A 78 -2.84 8.27 -13.50
C GLU A 78 -2.86 8.90 -12.10
N ALA A 79 -3.30 8.17 -11.09
CA ALA A 79 -3.46 8.69 -9.73
C ALA A 79 -2.14 8.80 -8.95
N PHE A 80 -1.18 7.90 -9.22
CA PHE A 80 0.09 7.82 -8.51
C PHE A 80 1.26 7.65 -9.50
N PRO A 81 1.56 8.65 -10.35
CA PRO A 81 2.63 8.56 -11.34
C PRO A 81 4.03 8.35 -10.74
N GLN A 82 4.20 8.58 -9.44
CA GLN A 82 5.44 8.36 -8.70
C GLN A 82 5.67 6.89 -8.27
N VAL A 83 4.69 5.99 -8.39
CA VAL A 83 4.91 4.57 -8.09
C VAL A 83 5.63 3.87 -9.24
N GLU A 84 6.41 2.85 -8.90
CA GLU A 84 6.99 1.97 -9.90
C GLU A 84 5.99 0.86 -10.24
N LEU A 85 5.24 1.06 -11.32
CA LEU A 85 4.19 0.14 -11.76
C LEU A 85 4.74 -0.94 -12.71
N ILE A 86 4.54 -2.20 -12.35
CA ILE A 86 4.80 -3.38 -13.18
C ILE A 86 3.45 -3.99 -13.56
N ALA A 87 3.18 -4.12 -14.86
CA ALA A 87 1.97 -4.78 -15.35
C ALA A 87 2.32 -6.16 -15.91
N ASN A 88 1.85 -7.21 -15.24
CA ASN A 88 1.96 -8.58 -15.74
C ASN A 88 0.96 -8.79 -16.88
N GLU A 89 1.31 -9.62 -17.85
CA GLU A 89 0.42 -9.96 -18.97
C GLU A 89 -0.83 -10.76 -18.54
N ARG A 90 -0.75 -11.44 -17.40
CA ARG A 90 -1.83 -12.26 -16.83
C ARG A 90 -1.67 -12.41 -15.33
N ASN A 91 -2.72 -12.86 -14.66
CA ASN A 91 -2.67 -13.19 -13.24
C ASN A 91 -1.79 -14.42 -12.97
N LEU A 92 -0.69 -14.22 -12.25
CA LEU A 92 0.28 -15.25 -11.85
C LEU A 92 -0.05 -15.90 -10.49
N GLY A 93 -1.23 -15.61 -9.93
CA GLY A 93 -1.56 -15.88 -8.54
C GLY A 93 -0.82 -14.95 -7.58
N PHE A 94 -1.12 -15.08 -6.28
CA PHE A 94 -0.55 -14.22 -5.24
C PHE A 94 0.98 -14.31 -5.19
N ALA A 95 1.53 -15.51 -4.97
CA ALA A 95 2.97 -15.68 -4.81
C ALA A 95 3.74 -15.32 -6.08
N GLY A 96 3.21 -15.67 -7.26
CA GLY A 96 3.83 -15.33 -8.54
C GLY A 96 3.91 -13.81 -8.75
N GLY A 97 2.79 -13.10 -8.57
CA GLY A 97 2.77 -11.65 -8.71
C GLY A 97 3.60 -10.93 -7.65
N ALA A 98 3.51 -11.34 -6.39
CA ALA A 98 4.30 -10.76 -5.30
C ALA A 98 5.80 -10.95 -5.51
N ASN A 99 6.24 -12.11 -6.01
CA ASN A 99 7.66 -12.38 -6.28
C ASN A 99 8.21 -11.50 -7.41
N VAL A 100 7.41 -11.17 -8.44
CA VAL A 100 7.82 -10.21 -9.48
C VAL A 100 8.18 -8.87 -8.84
N GLY A 101 7.34 -8.37 -7.93
CA GLY A 101 7.60 -7.13 -7.21
C GLY A 101 8.81 -7.22 -6.28
N LEU A 102 8.98 -8.35 -5.59
CA LEU A 102 10.15 -8.60 -4.73
C LEU A 102 11.47 -8.62 -5.52
N ASP A 103 11.50 -9.28 -6.67
CA ASP A 103 12.68 -9.35 -7.52
C ASP A 103 13.01 -8.00 -8.16
N TYR A 104 12.00 -7.17 -8.44
CA TYR A 104 12.19 -5.81 -8.90
C TYR A 104 12.73 -4.89 -7.78
N ALA A 105 12.20 -5.04 -6.56
CA ALA A 105 12.60 -4.24 -5.40
C ALA A 105 14.05 -4.46 -4.96
N ARG A 106 14.65 -5.62 -5.32
CA ARG A 106 16.04 -6.00 -4.98
C ARG A 106 17.10 -5.44 -5.93
N ARG A 107 16.69 -4.82 -7.04
CA ARG A 107 17.60 -4.19 -8.01
C ARG A 107 18.03 -2.82 -7.51
#